data_AF-A0A9N7ZBB3-F1
#
_entry.id   AF-A0A9N7ZBB3-F1
#
_cell.length_a   1.000
_cell.length_b   1.000
_cell.length_c   1.000
_cell.angle_alpha   90.00
_cell.angle_beta   90.00
_cell.angle_gamma   90.00
#
_symmetry.space_group_name_H-M   'P 1'
#
loop_
_entity.id
_entity.type
_entity.pdbx_description
1 polymer ?
#
loop_
_entity_poly.entity_id
_entity_poly.type
_entity_poly.pdbx_seq_one_letter_code
_entity_poly.pdbx_strand_id
1 'polypeptide(L)'
;MLQGEEVFYRGDYHIDVCINDYLDVYCPHYTGPVADERAERYILYMVNYDGYSSCDHTAKGFKRWECNRPLSPNGPLKFSEKFQLFTPFSLGFEFRPGREYYYISSITDDKGRRSCLRLKVFVRPQNNCVKNSGSVQEGVDFDDNNHNSLEPRDGISHESPEPARRDVNSAGRRPSSVLLLSSALILLAAILSL
;
A
#
# COMPACT_ATOMS: atom_id res chain seq x y z
N MET A 1 1.76 8.15 27.13
CA MET A 1 2.41 6.82 27.15
C MET A 1 1.29 5.79 27.23
N LEU A 2 1.42 4.62 26.60
CA LEU A 2 0.42 3.52 26.52
C LEU A 2 -0.49 3.54 25.26
N GLN A 3 -0.18 2.67 24.29
CA GLN A 3 -1.10 1.64 23.72
C GLN A 3 -0.53 0.89 22.50
N GLY A 4 0.65 1.27 21.98
CA GLY A 4 1.20 0.63 20.78
C GLY A 4 2.00 -0.66 21.03
N GLU A 5 2.83 -0.71 22.08
CA GLU A 5 3.93 -1.68 22.09
C GLU A 5 3.47 -3.14 22.34
N GLU A 6 2.50 -3.41 23.22
CA GLU A 6 2.05 -4.79 23.47
C GLU A 6 1.45 -5.48 22.24
N VAL A 7 0.84 -4.70 21.33
CA VAL A 7 0.15 -5.26 20.15
C VAL A 7 1.15 -5.76 19.12
N PHE A 8 2.31 -5.12 19.01
CA PHE A 8 3.35 -5.54 18.06
C PHE A 8 4.06 -6.82 18.51
N TYR A 9 4.22 -7.06 19.82
CA TYR A 9 4.93 -8.24 20.33
C TYR A 9 4.18 -9.56 20.12
N ARG A 10 2.86 -9.53 19.89
CA ARG A 10 2.07 -10.73 19.58
C ARG A 10 2.18 -11.17 18.12
N GLY A 11 2.73 -10.33 17.25
CA GLY A 11 2.98 -10.65 15.84
C GLY A 11 1.72 -10.84 15.00
N ASP A 12 0.54 -10.45 15.48
CA ASP A 12 -0.76 -10.55 14.79
C ASP A 12 -1.39 -9.18 14.54
N TYR A 13 -0.61 -8.11 14.68
CA TYR A 13 -1.11 -6.76 14.47
C TYR A 13 -1.58 -6.54 13.03
N HIS A 14 -2.86 -6.21 12.90
CA HIS A 14 -3.49 -5.90 11.64
C HIS A 14 -4.50 -4.78 11.80
N ILE A 15 -4.73 -4.06 10.70
CA ILE A 15 -5.73 -2.99 10.62
C ILE A 15 -6.53 -3.12 9.33
N ASP A 16 -7.79 -2.73 9.41
CA ASP A 16 -8.68 -2.60 8.26
C ASP A 16 -8.84 -1.12 7.91
N VAL A 17 -8.56 -0.76 6.67
CA VAL A 17 -8.60 0.63 6.18
C VAL A 17 -9.47 0.76 4.94
N CYS A 18 -9.91 1.97 4.64
CA CYS A 18 -10.55 2.28 3.38
C CYS A 18 -9.62 3.00 2.42
N ILE A 19 -10.01 3.02 1.14
CA ILE A 19 -9.36 3.90 0.16
C ILE A 19 -9.51 5.35 0.62
N ASN A 20 -8.43 6.11 0.49
CA ASN A 20 -8.22 7.49 0.95
C ASN A 20 -8.06 7.67 2.46
N ASP A 21 -8.08 6.60 3.26
CA ASP A 21 -7.64 6.69 4.65
C ASP A 21 -6.12 6.83 4.72
N TYR A 22 -5.64 7.15 5.93
CA TYR A 22 -4.23 7.35 6.23
C TYR A 22 -3.78 6.39 7.32
N LEU A 23 -2.56 5.88 7.16
CA LEU A 23 -1.81 5.20 8.21
C LEU A 23 -0.69 6.13 8.66
N ASP A 24 -0.72 6.56 9.92
CA ASP A 24 0.35 7.29 10.56
C ASP A 24 1.21 6.31 11.39
N VAL A 25 2.50 6.22 11.04
CA VAL A 25 3.48 5.43 11.76
C VAL A 25 4.39 6.37 12.54
N TYR A 26 4.47 6.15 13.85
CA TYR A 26 5.33 6.90 14.75
C TYR A 26 6.55 6.07 15.12
N CYS A 27 7.74 6.64 14.94
CA CYS A 27 9.00 6.02 15.33
C CYS A 27 9.20 6.08 16.85
N PRO A 28 10.00 5.16 17.43
CA PRO A 28 10.44 5.24 18.82
C PRO A 28 11.06 6.60 19.14
N HIS A 29 10.69 7.17 20.29
CA HIS A 29 11.15 8.47 20.74
C HIS A 29 11.42 8.43 22.24
N TYR A 30 12.56 8.99 22.63
CA TYR A 30 12.99 9.03 24.02
C TYR A 30 13.14 10.49 24.44
N THR A 31 12.56 10.85 25.59
CA THR A 31 12.54 12.23 26.11
C THR A 31 13.75 12.57 26.97
N GLY A 32 14.61 11.60 27.29
CA GLY A 32 15.77 11.75 28.15
C GLY A 32 17.03 11.09 27.57
N PRO A 33 18.19 11.27 28.22
CA PRO A 33 19.44 10.71 27.75
C PRO A 33 19.35 9.17 27.73
N VAL A 34 19.42 8.61 26.52
CA VAL A 34 19.52 7.18 26.29
C VAL A 34 20.87 6.91 25.62
N ALA A 35 21.51 5.80 25.98
CA ALA A 35 22.75 5.41 25.31
C ALA A 35 22.43 5.03 23.85
N ASP A 36 23.33 5.34 22.92
CA ASP A 36 23.06 5.19 21.49
C ASP A 36 22.69 3.74 21.10
N GLU A 37 23.36 2.77 21.74
CA GLU A 37 23.15 1.33 21.58
C GLU A 37 21.79 0.84 22.09
N ARG A 38 21.18 1.58 23.03
CA ARG A 38 19.86 1.28 23.58
C ARG A 38 18.74 2.03 22.86
N ALA A 39 19.08 2.99 22.00
CA ALA A 39 18.11 3.76 21.24
C ALA A 39 17.67 2.94 20.03
N GLU A 40 16.41 2.51 20.03
CA GLU A 40 15.87 1.69 18.94
C GLU A 40 15.80 2.47 17.63
N ARG A 41 16.23 1.80 16.55
CA ARG A 41 16.19 2.30 15.19
C ARG A 41 15.68 1.21 14.27
N TYR A 42 14.79 1.59 13.38
CA TYR A 42 14.12 0.65 12.49
C TYR A 42 14.14 1.14 11.05
N ILE A 43 14.36 0.21 10.12
CA ILE A 43 14.02 0.42 8.71
C ILE A 43 12.74 -0.35 8.44
N LEU A 44 11.73 0.35 7.94
CA LEU A 44 10.43 -0.22 7.59
C LEU A 44 10.41 -0.56 6.11
N TYR A 45 10.01 -1.80 5.81
CA TYR A 45 9.89 -2.32 4.46
C TYR A 45 8.44 -2.67 4.16
N MET A 46 8.00 -2.36 2.95
CA MET A 46 6.80 -2.94 2.37
C MET A 46 7.19 -4.21 1.64
N VAL A 47 6.53 -5.34 1.96
CA VAL A 47 6.90 -6.68 1.47
C VAL A 47 5.69 -7.42 0.92
N ASN A 48 5.93 -8.54 0.25
CA ASN A 48 4.88 -9.52 -0.06
C ASN A 48 4.61 -10.44 1.15
N TYR A 49 3.61 -11.32 1.02
CA TYR A 49 3.22 -12.25 2.08
C TYR A 49 4.37 -13.18 2.54
N ASP A 50 5.19 -13.67 1.62
CA ASP A 50 6.33 -14.54 1.96
C ASP A 50 7.35 -13.79 2.83
N GLY A 51 7.68 -12.55 2.47
CA GLY A 51 8.58 -11.69 3.24
C GLY A 51 8.01 -11.33 4.61
N TYR A 52 6.70 -11.07 4.68
CA TYR A 52 5.99 -10.85 5.96
C TYR A 52 6.05 -12.09 6.88
N SER A 53 5.85 -13.27 6.32
CA SER A 53 5.82 -14.52 7.09
C SER A 53 7.20 -14.96 7.56
N SER A 54 8.24 -14.68 6.76
CA SER A 54 9.64 -15.06 7.03
C SER A 54 10.49 -13.94 7.66
N CYS A 55 9.92 -12.76 7.88
CA CYS A 55 10.66 -11.55 8.27
C CYS A 55 11.84 -11.23 7.34
N ASP A 56 11.65 -11.42 6.02
CA ASP A 56 12.67 -11.21 5.01
C ASP A 56 12.24 -10.15 3.98
N HIS A 57 13.01 -9.07 3.89
CA HIS A 57 12.79 -7.99 2.93
C HIS A 57 13.70 -8.06 1.70
N THR A 58 14.65 -9.01 1.63
CA THR A 58 15.73 -8.99 0.62
C THR A 58 15.25 -9.37 -0.78
N ALA A 59 14.31 -10.29 -0.90
CA ALA A 59 13.88 -10.81 -2.21
C ALA A 59 12.89 -9.89 -2.94
N LYS A 60 11.91 -9.33 -2.22
CA LYS A 60 10.79 -8.55 -2.80
C LYS A 60 10.31 -7.41 -1.89
N GLY A 61 11.19 -6.91 -1.01
CA GLY A 61 10.88 -5.79 -0.13
C GLY A 61 11.34 -4.46 -0.72
N PHE A 62 10.55 -3.42 -0.46
CA PHE A 62 10.91 -2.04 -0.76
C PHE A 62 11.10 -1.29 0.54
N LYS A 63 12.25 -0.65 0.72
CA LYS A 63 12.49 0.26 1.84
C LYS A 63 11.49 1.42 1.76
N ARG A 64 10.64 1.54 2.78
CA ARG A 64 9.55 2.52 2.81
C ARG A 64 9.91 3.74 3.65
N TRP A 65 10.42 3.53 4.87
CA TRP A 65 10.79 4.60 5.81
C TRP A 65 11.95 4.19 6.73
N GLU A 66 12.60 5.18 7.34
CA GLU A 66 13.67 4.97 8.34
C GLU A 66 13.38 5.74 9.62
N CYS A 67 13.27 5.01 10.73
CA CYS A 67 13.25 5.54 12.08
C CYS A 67 14.69 5.69 12.58
N ASN A 68 15.34 6.80 12.26
CA ASN A 68 16.74 7.08 12.58
C ASN A 68 16.97 8.25 13.55
N ARG A 69 15.90 8.85 14.07
CA ARG A 69 15.94 10.03 14.97
C ARG A 69 15.24 9.79 16.31
N PRO A 70 15.81 8.95 17.20
CA PRO A 70 15.21 8.60 18.49
C PRO A 70 15.13 9.78 19.48
N LEU A 71 15.99 10.80 19.33
CA LEU A 71 16.06 11.98 20.20
C LEU A 71 15.63 13.27 19.47
N SER A 72 14.71 13.14 18.50
CA SER A 72 14.21 14.30 17.74
C SER A 72 13.62 15.38 18.66
N PRO A 73 13.98 16.68 18.47
CA PRO A 73 13.50 17.77 19.33
C PRO A 73 12.00 18.05 19.15
N ASN A 74 11.43 17.68 17.99
CA ASN A 74 10.02 17.94 17.65
C ASN A 74 9.11 16.74 17.97
N GLY A 75 9.52 15.87 18.92
CA GLY A 75 8.84 14.63 19.21
C GLY A 75 9.15 13.51 18.21
N PRO A 76 8.37 12.41 18.23
CA PRO A 76 8.60 11.24 17.39
C PRO A 76 8.52 11.58 15.90
N LEU A 77 9.42 10.98 15.11
CA LEU A 77 9.33 11.05 13.66
C LEU A 77 8.03 10.35 13.21
N LYS A 78 7.23 11.05 12.39
CA LYS A 78 5.96 10.55 11.86
C LYS A 78 6.05 10.37 10.35
N PHE A 79 5.62 9.21 9.88
CA PHE A 79 5.41 8.93 8.47
C PHE A 79 3.94 8.66 8.21
N SER A 80 3.43 9.16 7.08
CA SER A 80 2.04 8.96 6.68
C SER A 80 1.99 8.22 5.35
N GLU A 81 1.18 7.17 5.29
CA GLU A 81 0.80 6.48 4.06
C GLU A 81 -0.65 6.80 3.73
N LYS A 82 -0.93 7.11 2.47
CA LYS A 82 -2.31 7.29 1.99
C LYS A 82 -2.71 6.11 1.14
N PHE A 83 -3.81 5.46 1.47
CA PHE A 83 -4.34 4.32 0.72
C PHE A 83 -5.07 4.77 -0.55
N GLN A 84 -4.33 5.28 -1.54
CA GLN A 84 -4.88 5.81 -2.78
C GLN A 84 -4.84 4.80 -3.92
N LEU A 85 -5.82 4.88 -4.83
CA LEU A 85 -5.92 4.00 -6.01
C LEU A 85 -4.86 4.30 -7.07
N PHE A 86 -4.44 5.57 -7.15
CA PHE A 86 -3.51 6.06 -8.15
C PHE A 86 -2.57 7.05 -7.49
N THR A 87 -1.31 7.01 -7.89
CA THR A 87 -0.28 7.91 -7.39
C THR A 87 0.41 8.60 -8.56
N PRO A 88 0.55 9.94 -8.53
CA PRO A 88 1.26 10.65 -9.61
C PRO A 88 2.78 10.46 -9.52
N PHE A 89 3.29 9.81 -8.47
CA PHE A 89 4.71 9.57 -8.27
C PHE A 89 5.11 8.19 -8.80
N SER A 90 6.15 8.13 -9.63
CA SER A 90 6.60 6.89 -10.27
C SER A 90 7.04 5.78 -9.31
N LEU A 91 7.49 6.15 -8.10
CA LEU A 91 7.83 5.21 -7.03
C LEU A 91 6.76 5.19 -5.92
N GLY A 92 5.59 5.77 -6.17
CA GLY A 92 4.46 5.73 -5.26
C GLY A 92 3.81 4.35 -5.25
N PHE A 93 3.15 4.01 -4.15
CA PHE A 93 2.39 2.78 -4.04
C PHE A 93 0.91 3.02 -4.35
N GLU A 94 0.33 2.09 -5.12
CA GLU A 94 -1.09 2.07 -5.44
C GLU A 94 -1.79 0.95 -4.66
N PHE A 95 -2.90 1.31 -4.04
CA PHE A 95 -3.68 0.40 -3.22
C PHE A 95 -4.98 0.01 -3.94
N ARG A 96 -5.44 -1.22 -3.73
CA ARG A 96 -6.67 -1.75 -4.34
C ARG A 96 -7.60 -2.27 -3.24
N PRO A 97 -8.91 -2.00 -3.33
CA PRO A 97 -9.89 -2.58 -2.42
C PRO A 97 -9.87 -4.11 -2.44
N GLY A 98 -10.15 -4.72 -1.29
CA GLY A 98 -10.14 -6.17 -1.10
C GLY A 98 -8.75 -6.81 -1.11
N ARG A 99 -7.67 -6.02 -0.97
CA ARG A 99 -6.29 -6.52 -0.95
C ARG A 99 -5.61 -6.29 0.39
N GLU A 100 -4.72 -7.22 0.71
CA GLU A 100 -3.82 -7.13 1.86
C GLU A 100 -2.45 -6.60 1.45
N TYR A 101 -1.87 -5.79 2.34
CA TYR A 101 -0.56 -5.18 2.21
C TYR A 101 0.22 -5.41 3.49
N TYR A 102 1.54 -5.53 3.37
CA TYR A 102 2.36 -6.04 4.45
C TYR A 102 3.58 -5.16 4.70
N TYR A 103 3.82 -4.85 5.97
CA TYR A 103 4.97 -4.09 6.42
C TYR A 103 5.74 -4.90 7.47
N ILE A 104 7.07 -4.82 7.42
CA ILE A 104 7.96 -5.38 8.45
C ILE A 104 9.04 -4.37 8.84
N SER A 105 9.50 -4.43 10.08
CA SER A 105 10.73 -3.75 10.52
C SER A 105 11.92 -4.70 10.42
N SER A 106 13.07 -4.21 9.97
CA SER A 106 14.32 -4.94 10.17
C SER A 106 14.88 -4.58 11.54
N ILE A 107 14.92 -5.55 12.45
CA ILE A 107 15.67 -5.48 13.71
C ILE A 107 16.83 -6.47 13.57
N THR A 108 18.06 -5.99 13.61
CA THR A 108 19.22 -6.87 13.78
C THR A 108 19.36 -7.15 15.28
N ASP A 109 18.89 -8.30 15.73
CA ASP A 109 19.28 -8.85 17.04
C ASP A 109 20.74 -9.34 16.92
N ASP A 110 21.58 -8.97 17.90
CA ASP A 110 22.98 -9.40 18.02
C ASP A 110 23.13 -10.94 18.02
N LYS A 111 22.04 -11.66 18.34
CA LYS A 111 21.99 -13.13 18.37
C LYS A 111 21.59 -13.79 17.05
N GLY A 112 21.37 -13.01 15.99
CA GLY A 112 21.00 -13.51 14.67
C GLY A 112 19.59 -14.13 14.59
N ARG A 113 18.76 -14.01 15.65
CA ARG A 113 17.35 -14.37 15.60
C ARG A 113 16.58 -13.28 14.87
N ARG A 114 15.98 -13.65 13.73
CA ARG A 114 15.11 -12.76 12.96
C ARG A 114 13.73 -12.68 13.60
N SER A 115 13.58 -11.85 14.62
CA SER A 115 12.25 -11.38 15.05
C SER A 115 12.04 -9.97 14.50
N CYS A 116 11.02 -9.80 13.65
CA CYS A 116 10.61 -8.49 13.13
C CYS A 116 9.29 -8.05 13.73
N LEU A 117 9.10 -6.74 13.90
CA LEU A 117 7.74 -6.22 14.04
C LEU A 117 7.09 -6.29 12.67
N ARG A 118 5.81 -6.66 12.63
CA ARG A 118 5.08 -6.84 11.38
C ARG A 118 3.67 -6.31 11.49
N LEU A 119 3.18 -5.71 10.41
CA LEU A 119 1.84 -5.14 10.28
C LEU A 119 1.20 -5.66 8.99
N LYS A 120 -0.01 -6.21 9.12
CA LYS A 120 -0.89 -6.49 7.98
C LYS A 120 -1.91 -5.35 7.85
N VAL A 121 -2.10 -4.84 6.64
CA VAL A 121 -3.13 -3.85 6.33
C VAL A 121 -4.09 -4.46 5.31
N PHE A 122 -5.35 -4.58 5.67
CA PHE A 122 -6.39 -4.98 4.73
C PHE A 122 -7.18 -3.77 4.26
N VAL A 123 -7.13 -3.49 2.96
CA VAL A 123 -7.94 -2.42 2.36
C VAL A 123 -9.32 -2.99 2.08
N ARG A 124 -10.33 -2.55 2.84
CA ARG A 124 -11.69 -3.06 2.73
C ARG A 124 -12.26 -2.83 1.32
N PRO A 125 -13.13 -3.73 0.82
CA PRO A 125 -13.92 -3.50 -0.38
C PRO A 125 -14.73 -2.19 -0.31
N GLN A 126 -14.99 -1.54 -1.45
CA GLN A 126 -15.60 -0.19 -1.49
C GLN A 126 -16.98 -0.12 -0.83
N ASN A 127 -17.80 -1.16 -0.97
CA ASN A 127 -19.12 -1.26 -0.36
C ASN A 127 -19.08 -1.28 1.18
N ASN A 128 -17.96 -1.67 1.78
CA ASN A 128 -17.79 -1.77 3.23
C ASN A 128 -17.14 -0.50 3.83
N CYS A 129 -16.91 0.52 3.01
CA CYS A 129 -16.21 1.76 3.37
C CYS A 129 -17.13 2.97 3.52
N VAL A 130 -18.44 2.75 3.61
CA VAL A 130 -19.41 3.84 3.83
C VAL A 130 -19.03 4.59 5.10
N LYS A 131 -18.51 5.80 4.92
CA LYS A 131 -18.41 6.76 6.02
C LYS A 131 -19.85 7.13 6.33
N ASN A 132 -20.36 6.74 7.49
CA ASN A 132 -21.54 7.40 8.04
C ASN A 132 -21.14 8.88 8.21
N SER A 133 -21.49 9.71 7.24
CA SER A 133 -21.55 11.17 7.40
C SER A 133 -22.71 11.47 8.35
N GLY A 134 -22.55 11.15 9.63
CA GLY A 134 -23.66 11.14 10.59
C GLY A 134 -23.27 10.92 12.05
N SER A 135 -22.04 11.24 12.46
CA SER A 135 -21.73 11.42 13.88
C SER A 135 -20.85 12.66 14.07
N VAL A 136 -21.41 13.81 13.73
CA VAL A 136 -21.12 15.05 14.45
C VAL A 136 -22.16 15.14 15.55
N GLN A 137 -21.74 15.02 16.80
CA GLN A 137 -22.49 15.55 17.93
C GLN A 137 -21.55 15.84 19.09
N GLU A 138 -20.99 17.05 19.09
CA GLU A 138 -21.06 17.94 20.24
C GLU A 138 -21.00 19.39 19.73
N GLY A 139 -21.94 20.19 20.23
CA GLY A 139 -22.62 21.24 19.48
C GLY A 139 -21.90 22.58 19.40
N VAL A 140 -22.29 23.34 18.38
CA VAL A 140 -22.59 24.78 18.44
C VAL A 140 -23.66 25.05 17.38
N ASP A 141 -24.84 25.50 17.80
CA ASP A 141 -25.90 25.98 16.91
C ASP A 141 -25.44 27.25 16.20
N PHE A 142 -25.56 27.27 14.87
CA PHE A 142 -25.64 28.50 14.09
C PHE A 142 -26.82 28.36 13.14
N ASP A 143 -27.94 28.97 13.51
CA ASP A 143 -29.02 29.31 12.59
C ASP A 143 -28.45 30.23 11.50
N ASP A 144 -28.54 29.81 10.25
CA ASP A 144 -28.72 30.81 9.20
C ASP A 144 -29.73 30.36 8.15
N ASN A 145 -30.68 31.26 7.97
CA ASN A 145 -31.89 31.18 7.22
C ASN A 145 -31.53 31.38 5.75
N ASN A 146 -31.70 30.35 4.90
CA ASN A 146 -31.95 30.66 3.49
C ASN A 146 -32.92 29.66 2.87
N HIS A 147 -34.18 30.09 2.84
CA HIS A 147 -35.20 29.55 1.97
C HIS A 147 -34.75 29.70 0.51
N ASN A 148 -34.69 28.59 -0.23
CA ASN A 148 -35.04 28.54 -1.64
C ASN A 148 -35.43 27.11 -1.99
N SER A 149 -36.72 26.81 -1.83
CA SER A 149 -37.37 25.65 -2.41
C SER A 149 -37.96 26.07 -3.74
N LEU A 150 -37.49 25.50 -4.86
CA LEU A 150 -38.27 25.30 -6.09
C LEU A 150 -37.82 24.00 -6.77
N GLU A 151 -38.82 23.30 -7.28
CA GLU A 151 -38.94 21.88 -7.63
C GLU A 151 -38.22 21.38 -8.91
N PRO A 152 -38.24 20.06 -9.19
CA PRO A 152 -37.57 19.41 -10.32
C PRO A 152 -38.28 19.65 -11.65
N ARG A 153 -37.54 19.72 -12.77
CA ARG A 153 -38.13 19.65 -14.12
C ARG A 153 -37.61 18.44 -14.89
N ASP A 154 -38.58 17.67 -15.35
CA ASP A 154 -38.50 16.53 -16.25
C ASP A 154 -37.96 16.88 -17.65
N GLY A 155 -37.18 15.93 -18.18
CA GLY A 155 -37.21 15.42 -19.55
C GLY A 155 -36.95 16.36 -20.72
N ILE A 156 -35.77 16.23 -21.36
CA ILE A 156 -35.65 16.00 -22.82
C ILE A 156 -34.40 15.12 -23.07
N SER A 157 -34.62 14.01 -23.78
CA SER A 157 -33.62 13.06 -24.27
C SER A 157 -32.57 13.72 -25.17
N HIS A 158 -31.29 13.43 -24.94
CA HIS A 158 -30.24 13.74 -25.92
C HIS A 158 -29.54 12.46 -26.37
N GLU A 159 -29.99 12.02 -27.54
CA GLU A 159 -29.37 11.25 -28.61
C GLU A 159 -27.91 10.79 -28.44
N SER A 160 -27.70 9.47 -28.50
CA SER A 160 -26.41 8.82 -28.75
C SER A 160 -25.97 9.01 -30.21
N PRO A 161 -24.70 9.33 -30.48
CA PRO A 161 -24.13 9.16 -31.80
C PRO A 161 -23.19 7.94 -31.86
N GLU A 162 -23.67 6.87 -32.49
CA GLU A 162 -22.87 5.97 -33.34
C GLU A 162 -23.73 5.69 -34.58
N PRO A 163 -23.17 5.58 -35.82
CA PRO A 163 -22.07 4.66 -36.10
C PRO A 163 -21.08 5.12 -37.20
N ALA A 164 -19.92 4.45 -37.28
CA ALA A 164 -19.21 4.31 -38.55
C ALA A 164 -18.61 2.91 -38.66
N ARG A 165 -19.30 2.02 -39.38
CA ARG A 165 -18.71 0.81 -39.96
C ARG A 165 -18.02 1.18 -41.27
N ARG A 166 -16.79 0.69 -41.47
CA ARG A 166 -16.33 0.14 -42.75
C ARG A 166 -15.17 -0.83 -42.52
N ASP A 167 -15.41 -2.08 -42.92
CA ASP A 167 -14.49 -3.20 -42.98
C ASP A 167 -13.54 -3.09 -44.18
N VAL A 168 -12.29 -3.54 -44.06
CA VAL A 168 -11.61 -4.31 -45.14
C VAL A 168 -10.47 -5.19 -44.59
N ASN A 169 -10.68 -6.51 -44.68
CA ASN A 169 -9.78 -7.60 -45.06
C ASN A 169 -8.35 -7.79 -44.48
N SER A 170 -8.21 -8.99 -43.89
CA SER A 170 -7.22 -10.05 -44.20
C SER A 170 -5.76 -9.97 -43.76
N ALA A 171 -5.34 -11.15 -43.29
CA ALA A 171 -4.00 -11.73 -43.24
C ALA A 171 -3.11 -11.36 -42.04
N GLY A 172 -2.80 -12.38 -41.22
CA GLY A 172 -1.62 -12.32 -40.34
C GLY A 172 -1.69 -13.08 -39.02
N ARG A 173 -1.95 -14.40 -39.03
CA ARG A 173 -1.49 -15.27 -37.93
C ARG A 173 0.04 -15.17 -37.84
N ARG A 174 0.60 -14.73 -36.70
CA ARG A 174 1.98 -15.06 -36.30
C ARG A 174 2.06 -15.33 -34.79
N PRO A 175 2.32 -16.57 -34.37
CA PRO A 175 2.72 -16.87 -33.00
C PRO A 175 4.20 -16.55 -32.81
N SER A 176 4.48 -15.53 -31.99
CA SER A 176 5.82 -15.20 -31.51
C SER A 176 6.26 -16.18 -30.41
N SER A 177 6.55 -17.43 -30.79
CA SER A 177 7.04 -18.43 -29.82
C SER A 177 7.84 -19.60 -30.42
N VAL A 178 8.08 -19.65 -31.74
CA VAL A 178 8.79 -20.77 -32.39
C VAL A 178 10.27 -20.47 -32.72
N LEU A 179 10.71 -19.20 -32.63
CA LEU A 179 12.07 -18.78 -33.01
C LEU A 179 13.15 -18.97 -31.93
N LEU A 180 12.78 -19.30 -30.69
CA LEU A 180 13.74 -19.52 -29.59
C LEU A 180 14.11 -21.00 -29.38
N LEU A 181 13.31 -21.93 -29.92
CA LEU A 181 13.56 -23.37 -29.77
C LEU A 181 14.50 -23.91 -30.86
N SER A 182 14.53 -23.28 -32.04
CA SER A 182 15.39 -23.75 -33.15
C SER A 182 16.88 -23.45 -32.92
N SER A 183 17.21 -22.34 -32.24
CA SER A 183 18.61 -22.01 -31.91
C SER A 183 19.21 -22.96 -30.87
N ALA A 184 18.41 -23.40 -29.89
CA ALA A 184 18.86 -24.34 -28.87
C ALA A 184 19.17 -25.74 -29.43
N LEU A 185 18.35 -26.23 -30.37
CA LEU A 185 18.56 -27.53 -31.02
C LEU A 185 19.84 -27.56 -31.90
N ILE A 186 20.15 -26.46 -32.57
CA ILE A 186 21.37 -26.34 -33.39
C ILE A 186 22.63 -26.31 -32.52
N LEU A 187 22.59 -25.63 -31.36
CA LEU A 187 23.71 -25.64 -30.40
C LEU A 187 23.94 -27.03 -29.80
N LEU A 188 22.87 -27.74 -29.43
CA LEU A 188 22.97 -29.11 -28.89
C LEU A 188 23.59 -30.09 -29.90
N ALA A 189 23.20 -29.99 -31.19
CA ALA A 189 23.75 -30.85 -32.23
C ALA A 189 25.27 -30.63 -32.45
N ALA A 190 25.75 -29.38 -32.35
CA ALA A 190 27.17 -29.07 -32.52
C ALA A 190 28.06 -29.61 -31.38
N ILE A 191 27.53 -29.69 -30.15
CA ILE A 191 28.27 -30.21 -28.99
C ILE A 191 28.35 -31.74 -29.03
N LEU A 192 27.35 -32.42 -29.58
CA LEU A 192 27.32 -33.89 -29.72
C LEU A 192 28.22 -34.42 -30.85
N SER A 193 28.68 -33.55 -31.75
CA SER A 193 29.55 -33.88 -32.88
C SER A 193 31.04 -33.60 -32.66
N LEU A 194 31.44 -33.23 -31.43
CA LEU A 194 32.85 -33.06 -31.02
C LEU A 194 33.38 -34.28 -30.26
#